data_AF-A0AAF0J2K1-F1
#
_entry.id   AF-A0AAF0J2K1-F1
#
_cell.length_a   1.000
_cell.length_b   1.000
_cell.length_c   1.000
_cell.angle_alpha   90.00
_cell.angle_beta   90.00
_cell.angle_gamma   90.00
#
_symmetry.space_group_name_H-M   'P 1'
#
loop_
_entity.id
_entity.type
_entity.pdbx_description
1 polymer ?
#
loop_
_entity_poly.entity_id
_entity_poly.type
_entity_poly.pdbx_seq_one_letter_code
_entity_poly.pdbx_strand_id
1 'polypeptide(L)'
;MSSLADELLADLDEAAPPPSAEGAANSSIGEEENHVIEQDAAPISKDAGPSSTPFSADLQALLASLDKHETSSSMATGMEGTEEYETIVRANNMAVKVDEEILAQHRHIRELYAPRFPELETLVLNPWEFIRTVRALGNEAELRCTGLEGLVPAGTIVVISMTASATTGRPLPPDEWRRIEDACDQVQKLEEARNRILSYVESRMSLLAPNLSALIGTRIATRLLGVAGGLAAFTKIPSCNVHLLGASQKLSTGFSTAHGDSTRFSGFLAQCDLVAQTPDDYKMQALRMVSAKASLAARMDLGRTSGTQHGEYGARLYEEVARKIEKLLEPPPQKLIKALPVPNEGGRKQRRGGRRARKFREMHGLTELHKMQNRVEFGKEEEEAGAFDETMGLGMVGSKASGKVRAVAASTNKGRISKANKERLARLNRPTLALQSTAPGSSTTAGTASSLSFTPVQGIELIDPSRQKKVDEANSKWFREGQFSLVPHTSSAPLGTQRTQHTPKDMPPPSLPSTRSFQ
;
A
#
# COMPACT_ATOMS: atom_id res chain seq x y z
N MET A 1 -59.74 26.16 9.44
CA MET A 1 -58.29 26.15 9.69
C MET A 1 -57.71 24.93 9.00
N SER A 2 -57.44 25.07 7.70
CA SER A 2 -56.63 24.17 6.90
C SER A 2 -55.18 24.64 7.00
N SER A 3 -54.26 23.69 7.20
CA SER A 3 -52.86 23.94 7.55
C SER A 3 -52.01 24.29 6.33
N LEU A 4 -51.03 25.15 6.58
CA LEU A 4 -49.98 25.76 5.75
C LEU A 4 -49.18 24.85 4.76
N ALA A 5 -49.54 23.57 4.62
CA ALA A 5 -48.88 22.62 3.73
C ALA A 5 -49.47 22.61 2.30
N ASP A 6 -50.75 23.00 2.14
CA ASP A 6 -51.42 23.03 0.83
C ASP A 6 -51.06 24.27 -0.02
N GLU A 7 -50.44 25.29 0.56
CA GLU A 7 -50.08 26.54 -0.15
C GLU A 7 -48.68 26.48 -0.78
N LEU A 8 -47.84 25.49 -0.41
CA LEU A 8 -46.47 25.33 -0.93
C LEU A 8 -46.36 24.36 -2.12
N LEU A 9 -47.44 23.67 -2.47
CA LEU A 9 -47.48 22.69 -3.55
C LEU A 9 -48.01 23.25 -4.87
N ALA A 10 -48.46 24.51 -4.89
CA ALA A 10 -48.99 25.18 -6.07
C ALA A 10 -47.95 25.97 -6.89
N ASP A 11 -46.73 26.15 -6.38
CA ASP A 11 -45.69 27.02 -6.99
C ASP A 11 -44.63 26.27 -7.83
N LEU A 12 -44.79 24.96 -8.07
CA LEU A 12 -43.78 24.14 -8.77
C LEU A 12 -44.19 23.64 -10.18
N ASP A 13 -45.36 24.00 -10.69
CA ASP A 13 -45.92 23.41 -11.93
C ASP A 13 -46.15 24.41 -13.09
N GLU A 14 -45.34 25.48 -13.21
CA GLU A 14 -45.44 26.42 -14.34
C GLU A 14 -44.09 26.77 -14.98
N ALA A 15 -43.66 25.97 -15.98
CA ALA A 15 -42.80 26.44 -17.07
C ALA A 15 -42.89 25.52 -18.30
N ALA A 16 -43.53 26.00 -19.35
CA ALA A 16 -43.75 25.33 -20.64
C ALA A 16 -42.49 25.26 -21.54
N PRO A 17 -42.40 24.33 -22.51
CA PRO A 17 -41.23 24.15 -23.38
C PRO A 17 -41.36 24.90 -24.72
N PRO A 18 -40.24 25.27 -25.37
CA PRO A 18 -40.21 25.29 -26.84
C PRO A 18 -38.82 24.89 -27.42
N PRO A 19 -38.61 24.84 -28.75
CA PRO A 19 -39.07 23.79 -29.66
C PRO A 19 -37.92 23.17 -30.49
N SER A 20 -38.24 22.08 -31.20
CA SER A 20 -37.40 21.33 -32.14
C SER A 20 -37.03 22.11 -33.41
N ALA A 21 -35.79 21.96 -33.91
CA ALA A 21 -35.41 22.26 -35.29
C ALA A 21 -34.31 21.29 -35.78
N GLU A 22 -34.57 20.71 -36.95
CA GLU A 22 -33.73 19.79 -37.72
C GLU A 22 -32.59 20.52 -38.48
N GLY A 23 -31.55 19.79 -38.91
CA GLY A 23 -30.85 20.12 -40.15
C GLY A 23 -29.30 20.15 -40.17
N ALA A 24 -28.73 19.01 -40.58
CA ALA A 24 -27.67 18.85 -41.60
C ALA A 24 -26.21 19.36 -41.42
N ALA A 25 -25.30 18.42 -41.75
CA ALA A 25 -24.10 18.54 -42.61
C ALA A 25 -22.67 18.51 -41.98
N ASN A 26 -22.04 17.32 -42.12
CA ASN A 26 -20.69 16.97 -42.56
C ASN A 26 -19.50 17.97 -42.50
N SER A 27 -18.40 17.53 -41.89
CA SER A 27 -17.00 17.47 -42.42
C SER A 27 -16.06 16.96 -41.29
N SER A 28 -15.57 15.72 -41.31
CA SER A 28 -14.39 15.17 -41.99
C SER A 28 -13.01 15.64 -41.46
N ILE A 29 -12.30 14.66 -40.86
CA ILE A 29 -10.85 14.38 -40.91
C ILE A 29 -9.92 15.05 -39.88
N GLY A 30 -9.18 14.18 -39.17
CA GLY A 30 -7.99 14.50 -38.38
C GLY A 30 -7.58 13.38 -37.42
N GLU A 31 -7.25 12.20 -37.95
CA GLU A 31 -6.69 11.05 -37.23
C GLU A 31 -5.28 11.39 -36.69
N GLU A 32 -5.02 11.09 -35.41
CA GLU A 32 -3.68 10.71 -34.93
C GLU A 32 -3.82 9.54 -33.96
N GLU A 33 -3.33 8.39 -34.39
CA GLU A 33 -3.34 7.10 -33.71
C GLU A 33 -2.50 7.14 -32.43
N ASN A 34 -3.08 6.70 -31.31
CA ASN A 34 -2.32 6.16 -30.19
C ASN A 34 -2.66 4.68 -30.03
N HIS A 35 -1.67 3.85 -30.34
CA HIS A 35 -1.71 2.39 -30.29
C HIS A 35 -1.98 1.90 -28.87
N VAL A 36 -3.25 1.59 -28.59
CA VAL A 36 -3.65 0.78 -27.43
C VAL A 36 -3.60 -0.67 -27.90
N ILE A 37 -2.82 -1.48 -27.19
CA ILE A 37 -2.82 -2.94 -27.35
C ILE A 37 -4.17 -3.42 -26.79
N GLU A 38 -5.18 -3.48 -27.66
CA GLU A 38 -6.38 -4.29 -27.46
C GLU A 38 -5.94 -5.75 -27.47
N GLN A 39 -6.02 -6.40 -26.31
CA GLN A 39 -6.05 -7.85 -26.26
C GLN A 39 -7.46 -8.26 -26.69
N ASP A 40 -7.58 -8.75 -27.92
CA ASP A 40 -8.78 -9.39 -28.44
C ASP A 40 -9.22 -10.53 -27.51
N ALA A 41 -10.14 -10.24 -26.59
CA ALA A 41 -10.92 -11.25 -25.91
C ALA A 41 -12.02 -11.70 -26.88
N ALA A 42 -11.78 -12.80 -27.59
CA ALA A 42 -12.80 -13.45 -28.39
C ALA A 42 -14.03 -13.78 -27.51
N PRO A 43 -15.26 -13.54 -27.97
CA PRO A 43 -16.46 -13.88 -27.21
C PRO A 43 -16.56 -15.40 -27.11
N ILE A 44 -16.49 -15.91 -25.88
CA ILE A 44 -16.74 -17.32 -25.57
C ILE A 44 -18.22 -17.59 -25.88
N SER A 45 -18.46 -18.37 -26.92
CA SER A 45 -19.78 -18.86 -27.29
C SER A 45 -20.36 -19.72 -26.17
N LYS A 46 -21.61 -19.45 -25.80
CA LYS A 46 -22.32 -20.10 -24.68
C LYS A 46 -22.69 -21.58 -24.91
N ASP A 47 -22.28 -22.19 -26.03
CA ASP A 47 -22.75 -23.53 -26.45
C ASP A 47 -21.63 -24.51 -26.86
N ALA A 48 -20.39 -24.33 -26.41
CA ALA A 48 -19.34 -25.34 -26.64
C ALA A 48 -19.29 -26.35 -25.48
N GLY A 49 -19.70 -27.59 -25.75
CA GLY A 49 -19.53 -28.71 -24.82
C GLY A 49 -18.05 -28.97 -24.44
N PRO A 50 -17.78 -29.62 -23.30
CA PRO A 50 -16.48 -29.57 -22.61
C PRO A 50 -15.33 -30.43 -23.18
N SER A 51 -15.41 -30.94 -24.41
CA SER A 51 -14.47 -31.99 -24.86
C SER A 51 -13.54 -31.63 -26.03
N SER A 52 -13.45 -30.38 -26.48
CA SER A 52 -12.53 -30.05 -27.58
C SER A 52 -12.04 -28.60 -27.59
N THR A 53 -11.54 -28.10 -26.47
CA THR A 53 -10.69 -26.90 -26.52
C THR A 53 -9.28 -27.32 -26.97
N PRO A 54 -8.60 -26.55 -27.83
CA PRO A 54 -7.24 -26.85 -28.28
C PRO A 54 -6.26 -27.03 -27.11
N PHE A 55 -6.54 -26.37 -25.99
CA PHE A 55 -5.81 -26.50 -24.72
C PHE A 55 -5.77 -27.94 -24.18
N SER A 56 -6.89 -28.67 -24.25
CA SER A 56 -6.98 -30.05 -23.74
C SER A 56 -6.09 -31.02 -24.54
N ALA A 57 -6.02 -30.86 -25.86
CA ALA A 57 -5.19 -31.67 -26.74
C ALA A 57 -3.69 -31.39 -26.53
N ASP A 58 -3.32 -30.12 -26.41
CA ASP A 58 -1.94 -29.71 -26.13
C ASP A 58 -1.45 -30.21 -24.77
N LEU A 59 -2.31 -30.17 -23.76
CA LEU A 59 -2.03 -30.68 -22.42
C LEU A 59 -1.82 -32.20 -22.45
N GLN A 60 -2.71 -32.94 -23.12
CA GLN A 60 -2.57 -34.40 -23.25
C GLN A 60 -1.30 -34.79 -24.03
N ALA A 61 -0.98 -34.08 -25.11
CA ALA A 61 0.24 -34.30 -25.86
C ALA A 61 1.49 -34.03 -25.00
N LEU A 62 1.45 -32.99 -24.16
CA LEU A 62 2.54 -32.71 -23.22
C LEU A 62 2.67 -33.80 -22.16
N LEU A 63 1.57 -34.22 -21.51
CA LEU A 63 1.62 -35.29 -20.52
C LEU A 63 2.17 -36.59 -21.12
N ALA A 64 1.79 -36.93 -22.35
CA ALA A 64 2.37 -38.08 -23.06
C ALA A 64 3.87 -37.91 -23.36
N SER A 65 4.35 -36.68 -23.61
CA SER A 65 5.79 -36.43 -23.74
C SER A 65 6.53 -36.53 -22.41
N LEU A 66 5.93 -36.10 -21.30
CA LEU A 66 6.52 -36.27 -19.97
C LEU A 66 6.71 -37.75 -19.64
N ASP A 67 5.71 -38.58 -19.91
CA ASP A 67 5.77 -40.02 -19.63
C ASP A 67 6.89 -40.73 -20.41
N LYS A 68 7.18 -40.27 -21.63
CA LYS A 68 8.33 -40.75 -22.42
C LYS A 68 9.67 -40.37 -21.79
N HIS A 69 9.78 -39.15 -21.25
CA HIS A 69 11.01 -38.65 -20.63
C HIS A 69 11.21 -39.16 -19.19
N GLU A 70 10.13 -39.52 -18.49
CA GLU A 70 10.20 -40.21 -17.19
C GLU A 70 10.67 -41.65 -17.34
N THR A 71 10.20 -42.34 -18.39
CA THR A 71 10.60 -43.74 -18.66
C THR A 71 12.00 -43.87 -19.26
N SER A 72 12.50 -42.85 -19.98
CA SER A 72 13.87 -42.82 -20.52
C SER A 72 14.96 -42.45 -19.50
N SER A 73 14.61 -42.34 -18.21
CA SER A 73 15.50 -41.99 -17.09
C SER A 73 16.64 -43.01 -16.81
N SER A 74 16.97 -43.90 -17.75
CA SER A 74 18.20 -44.69 -17.71
C SER A 74 19.36 -43.88 -18.31
N MET A 75 20.17 -43.28 -17.42
CA MET A 75 21.54 -42.79 -17.68
C MET A 75 21.83 -42.28 -19.11
N ALA A 76 21.57 -41.00 -19.35
CA ALA A 76 22.20 -40.28 -20.46
C ALA A 76 23.05 -39.14 -19.90
N THR A 77 24.17 -39.50 -19.26
CA THR A 77 25.36 -38.63 -19.24
C THR A 77 25.81 -38.43 -20.68
N GLY A 78 25.61 -37.23 -21.21
CA GLY A 78 26.21 -36.80 -22.46
C GLY A 78 25.31 -36.87 -23.69
N MET A 79 24.26 -36.06 -23.70
CA MET A 79 23.70 -35.41 -24.91
C MET A 79 22.76 -34.30 -24.42
N GLU A 80 23.34 -33.32 -23.74
CA GLU A 80 22.62 -32.21 -23.12
C GLU A 80 22.17 -31.19 -24.18
N GLY A 81 20.89 -30.81 -24.14
CA GLY A 81 20.62 -29.37 -24.10
C GLY A 81 19.45 -28.77 -24.88
N THR A 82 18.82 -29.46 -25.85
CA THR A 82 17.71 -28.83 -26.62
C THR A 82 16.36 -29.47 -26.36
N GLU A 83 16.14 -30.75 -26.68
CA GLU A 83 14.80 -31.35 -26.63
C GLU A 83 14.24 -31.50 -25.21
N GLU A 84 15.05 -31.97 -24.25
CA GLU A 84 14.62 -32.06 -22.85
C GLU A 84 14.37 -30.68 -22.24
N TYR A 85 15.24 -29.71 -22.54
CA TYR A 85 15.11 -28.34 -22.05
C TYR A 85 13.87 -27.65 -22.64
N GLU A 86 13.63 -27.81 -23.93
CA GLU A 86 12.44 -27.30 -24.62
C GLU A 86 11.16 -27.92 -24.04
N THR A 87 11.19 -29.21 -23.73
CA THR A 87 10.07 -29.90 -23.07
C THR A 87 9.81 -29.33 -21.67
N ILE A 88 10.86 -29.04 -20.89
CA ILE A 88 10.73 -28.41 -19.56
C ILE A 88 10.18 -26.98 -19.66
N VAL A 89 10.65 -26.19 -20.63
CA VAL A 89 10.13 -24.83 -20.86
C VAL A 89 8.67 -24.88 -21.29
N ARG A 90 8.31 -25.80 -22.21
CA ARG A 90 6.93 -26.04 -22.63
C ARG A 90 6.07 -26.46 -21.44
N ALA A 91 6.57 -27.33 -20.56
CA ALA A 91 5.88 -27.78 -19.36
C ALA A 91 5.57 -26.61 -18.41
N ASN A 92 6.54 -25.72 -18.17
CA ASN A 92 6.32 -24.51 -17.37
C ASN A 92 5.25 -23.60 -17.99
N ASN A 93 5.34 -23.34 -19.30
CA ASN A 93 4.36 -22.50 -20.00
C ASN A 93 2.95 -23.13 -19.96
N MET A 94 2.85 -24.46 -20.05
CA MET A 94 1.57 -25.16 -19.90
C MET A 94 1.03 -25.08 -18.47
N ALA A 95 1.89 -25.14 -17.44
CA ALA A 95 1.44 -24.96 -16.05
C ALA A 95 0.77 -23.60 -15.83
N VAL A 96 1.30 -22.52 -16.44
CA VAL A 96 0.67 -21.19 -16.38
C VAL A 96 -0.69 -21.19 -17.04
N LYS A 97 -0.81 -21.78 -18.23
CA LYS A 97 -2.09 -21.88 -18.94
C LYS A 97 -3.11 -22.71 -18.14
N VAL A 98 -2.66 -23.76 -17.46
CA VAL A 98 -3.50 -24.53 -16.52
C VAL A 98 -4.00 -23.63 -15.38
N ASP A 99 -3.13 -22.81 -14.80
CA ASP A 99 -3.52 -21.86 -13.75
C ASP A 99 -4.53 -20.81 -14.25
N GLU A 100 -4.36 -20.29 -15.47
CA GLU A 100 -5.33 -19.39 -16.12
C GLU A 100 -6.68 -20.06 -16.34
N GLU A 101 -6.69 -21.31 -16.81
CA GLU A 101 -7.92 -22.09 -17.00
C GLU A 101 -8.62 -22.37 -15.67
N ILE A 102 -7.88 -22.74 -14.61
CA ILE A 102 -8.45 -22.92 -13.27
C ILE A 102 -9.11 -21.63 -12.75
N LEU A 103 -8.49 -20.47 -13.01
CA LEU A 103 -9.10 -19.17 -12.65
C LEU A 103 -10.35 -18.85 -13.47
N ALA A 104 -10.39 -19.23 -14.75
CA ALA A 104 -11.58 -19.10 -15.59
C ALA A 104 -12.72 -19.99 -15.06
N GLN A 105 -12.42 -21.25 -14.73
CA GLN A 105 -13.37 -22.19 -14.15
C GLN A 105 -13.87 -21.72 -12.77
N HIS A 106 -13.00 -21.16 -11.94
CA HIS A 106 -13.40 -20.56 -10.67
C HIS A 106 -14.42 -19.43 -10.86
N ARG A 107 -14.22 -18.52 -11.82
CA ARG A 107 -15.19 -17.46 -12.14
C ARG A 107 -16.52 -18.04 -12.62
N HIS A 108 -16.46 -19.08 -13.45
CA HIS A 108 -17.64 -19.77 -13.95
C HIS A 108 -18.45 -20.43 -12.82
N ILE A 109 -17.80 -21.21 -11.95
CA ILE A 109 -18.43 -21.86 -10.79
C ILE A 109 -19.01 -20.82 -9.84
N ARG A 110 -18.30 -19.71 -9.62
CA ARG A 110 -18.77 -18.59 -8.80
C ARG A 110 -20.08 -18.00 -9.33
N GLU A 111 -20.18 -17.72 -10.63
CA GLU A 111 -21.39 -17.18 -11.23
C GLU A 111 -22.58 -18.15 -11.13
N LEU A 112 -22.33 -19.45 -11.37
CA LEU A 112 -23.36 -20.49 -11.28
C LEU A 112 -23.83 -20.76 -9.85
N TYR A 113 -22.95 -20.64 -8.84
CA TYR A 113 -23.28 -20.90 -7.43
C TYR A 113 -23.80 -19.66 -6.68
N ALA A 114 -23.64 -18.45 -7.24
CA ALA A 114 -24.11 -17.20 -6.62
C ALA A 114 -25.61 -17.19 -6.25
N PRO A 115 -26.55 -17.75 -7.03
CA PRO A 115 -27.97 -17.81 -6.63
C PRO A 115 -28.23 -18.68 -5.40
N ARG A 116 -27.34 -19.64 -5.11
CA ARG A 116 -27.45 -20.56 -3.97
C ARG A 116 -26.84 -19.98 -2.71
N PHE A 117 -25.60 -19.47 -2.80
CA PHE A 117 -24.91 -18.91 -1.64
C PHE A 117 -24.00 -17.75 -2.06
N PRO A 118 -24.54 -16.53 -2.19
CA PRO A 118 -23.79 -15.38 -2.70
C PRO A 118 -22.67 -14.92 -1.76
N GLU A 119 -22.82 -15.16 -0.46
CA GLU A 119 -21.87 -14.73 0.56
C GLU A 119 -20.57 -15.54 0.53
N LEU A 120 -20.58 -16.77 -0.01
CA LEU A 120 -19.41 -17.67 -0.03
C LEU A 120 -18.18 -17.06 -0.68
N GLU A 121 -18.38 -16.28 -1.74
CA GLU A 121 -17.29 -15.59 -2.44
C GLU A 121 -16.53 -14.63 -1.51
N THR A 122 -17.26 -13.90 -0.68
CA THR A 122 -16.65 -12.95 0.24
C THR A 122 -15.95 -13.65 1.40
N LEU A 123 -16.33 -14.89 1.72
CA LEU A 123 -15.78 -15.65 2.83
C LEU A 123 -14.52 -16.42 2.44
N VAL A 124 -14.46 -16.95 1.22
CA VAL A 124 -13.35 -17.78 0.74
C VAL A 124 -12.70 -17.13 -0.48
N LEU A 125 -11.56 -16.48 -0.26
CA LEU A 125 -10.83 -15.76 -1.32
C LEU A 125 -9.96 -16.68 -2.20
N ASN A 126 -9.51 -17.82 -1.65
CA ASN A 126 -8.66 -18.74 -2.39
C ASN A 126 -9.49 -19.55 -3.39
N PRO A 127 -9.18 -19.53 -4.69
CA PRO A 127 -9.96 -20.23 -5.72
C PRO A 127 -10.07 -21.74 -5.47
N TRP A 128 -8.98 -22.36 -5.02
CA TRP A 128 -8.90 -23.79 -4.72
C TRP A 128 -9.80 -24.19 -3.56
N GLU A 129 -9.74 -23.43 -2.46
CA GLU A 129 -10.59 -23.67 -1.29
C GLU A 129 -12.05 -23.44 -1.66
N PHE A 130 -12.36 -22.40 -2.43
CA PHE A 130 -13.71 -22.09 -2.88
C PHE A 130 -14.34 -23.29 -3.64
N ILE A 131 -13.67 -23.80 -4.67
CA ILE A 131 -14.21 -24.91 -5.49
C ILE A 131 -14.43 -26.17 -4.64
N ARG A 132 -13.50 -26.50 -3.75
CA ARG A 132 -13.64 -27.66 -2.85
C ARG A 132 -14.76 -27.46 -1.83
N THR A 133 -14.95 -26.24 -1.34
CA THR A 133 -16.05 -25.92 -0.42
C THR A 133 -17.42 -25.98 -1.11
N VAL A 134 -17.53 -25.52 -2.35
CA VAL A 134 -18.77 -25.64 -3.16
C VAL A 134 -19.13 -27.10 -3.36
N ARG A 135 -18.15 -27.94 -3.70
CA ARG A 135 -18.34 -29.39 -3.85
C ARG A 135 -18.80 -30.05 -2.55
N ALA A 136 -18.25 -29.63 -1.40
CA ALA A 136 -18.61 -30.17 -0.09
C ALA A 136 -19.99 -29.71 0.39
N LEU A 137 -20.38 -28.46 0.14
CA LEU A 137 -21.67 -27.90 0.57
C LEU A 137 -22.86 -28.43 -0.24
N GLY A 138 -22.66 -28.71 -1.53
CA GLY A 138 -23.71 -29.29 -2.35
C GLY A 138 -24.88 -28.34 -2.66
N ASN A 139 -26.02 -28.94 -2.99
CA ASN A 139 -27.30 -28.27 -3.26
C ASN A 139 -28.44 -28.81 -2.36
N GLU A 140 -28.12 -29.41 -1.21
CA GLU A 140 -29.13 -29.83 -0.23
C GLU A 140 -29.89 -28.62 0.33
N ALA A 141 -31.18 -28.77 0.66
CA ALA A 141 -32.04 -27.67 1.11
C ALA A 141 -31.46 -26.90 2.32
N GLU A 142 -30.93 -27.63 3.30
CA GLU A 142 -30.12 -27.10 4.40
C GLU A 142 -28.64 -27.27 4.06
N LEU A 143 -27.88 -26.17 4.08
CA LEU A 143 -26.44 -26.19 3.85
C LEU A 143 -25.73 -26.77 5.08
N ARG A 144 -25.48 -28.08 5.08
CA ARG A 144 -24.72 -28.73 6.15
C ARG A 144 -23.24 -28.43 5.97
N CYS A 145 -22.62 -27.83 6.98
CA CYS A 145 -21.18 -27.56 7.01
C CYS A 145 -20.32 -28.81 7.32
N THR A 146 -20.91 -30.01 7.21
CA THR A 146 -20.24 -31.29 7.44
C THR A 146 -19.27 -31.61 6.31
N GLY A 147 -17.99 -31.82 6.60
CA GLY A 147 -16.96 -32.11 5.59
C GLY A 147 -16.09 -30.93 5.16
N LEU A 148 -16.27 -29.75 5.77
CA LEU A 148 -15.37 -28.60 5.58
C LEU A 148 -14.09 -28.68 6.43
N GLU A 149 -14.01 -29.67 7.32
CA GLU A 149 -12.87 -29.93 8.19
C GLU A 149 -11.63 -30.30 7.37
N GLY A 150 -10.57 -29.49 7.49
CA GLY A 150 -9.31 -29.68 6.76
C GLY A 150 -9.21 -28.96 5.41
N LEU A 151 -10.33 -28.46 4.86
CA LEU A 151 -10.33 -27.60 3.66
C LEU A 151 -10.10 -26.14 4.01
N VAL A 152 -10.72 -25.67 5.09
CA VAL A 152 -10.71 -24.26 5.50
C VAL A 152 -10.43 -24.18 7.01
N PRO A 153 -9.76 -23.12 7.52
CA PRO A 153 -9.57 -22.93 8.95
C PRO A 153 -10.89 -22.93 9.75
N ALA A 154 -10.85 -23.48 10.97
CA ALA A 154 -12.02 -23.59 11.84
C ALA A 154 -12.77 -22.26 12.07
N GLY A 155 -12.04 -21.15 12.15
CA GLY A 155 -12.64 -19.81 12.28
C GLY A 155 -13.55 -19.46 11.10
N THR A 156 -13.12 -19.76 9.87
CA THR A 156 -13.93 -19.51 8.68
C THR A 156 -15.10 -20.50 8.59
N ILE A 157 -14.94 -21.75 9.04
CA ILE A 157 -16.05 -22.74 9.09
C ILE A 157 -17.20 -22.20 9.96
N VAL A 158 -16.89 -21.64 11.13
CA VAL A 158 -17.92 -21.01 11.99
C VAL A 158 -18.61 -19.87 11.27
N VAL A 159 -17.85 -18.97 10.62
CA VAL A 159 -18.43 -17.85 9.87
C VAL A 159 -19.33 -18.37 8.75
N ILE A 160 -18.88 -19.37 7.96
CA ILE A 160 -19.67 -20.02 6.90
C ILE A 160 -20.94 -20.64 7.46
N SER A 161 -20.91 -21.28 8.63
CA SER A 161 -22.10 -21.89 9.23
C SER A 161 -23.13 -20.86 9.70
N MET A 162 -22.66 -19.72 10.22
CA MET A 162 -23.52 -18.61 10.65
C MET A 162 -24.17 -17.94 9.44
N THR A 163 -23.39 -17.67 8.38
CA THR A 163 -23.89 -17.07 7.13
C THR A 163 -24.79 -18.03 6.37
N ALA A 164 -24.46 -19.32 6.32
CA ALA A 164 -25.31 -20.35 5.71
C ALA A 164 -26.67 -20.47 6.41
N SER A 165 -26.74 -20.24 7.73
CA SER A 165 -28.01 -20.25 8.47
C SER A 165 -28.87 -19.00 8.21
N ALA A 166 -28.24 -17.88 7.85
CA ALA A 166 -28.92 -16.60 7.55
C ALA A 166 -29.02 -16.31 6.04
N THR A 167 -28.62 -17.26 5.18
CA THR A 167 -28.54 -17.04 3.74
C THR A 167 -29.92 -16.82 3.13
N THR A 168 -29.98 -15.92 2.16
CA THR A 168 -31.19 -15.61 1.38
C THR A 168 -31.28 -16.42 0.07
N GLY A 169 -30.32 -17.32 -0.16
CA GLY A 169 -30.20 -18.07 -1.41
C GLY A 169 -31.27 -19.14 -1.62
N ARG A 170 -31.44 -19.57 -2.88
CA ARG A 170 -32.43 -20.57 -3.31
C ARG A 170 -31.77 -21.85 -3.82
N PRO A 171 -32.41 -23.02 -3.70
CA PRO A 171 -31.86 -24.25 -4.28
C PRO A 171 -31.78 -24.15 -5.80
N LEU A 172 -30.69 -24.66 -6.38
CA LEU A 172 -30.46 -24.66 -7.83
C LEU A 172 -31.25 -25.80 -8.50
N PRO A 173 -31.71 -25.64 -9.75
CA PRO A 173 -32.28 -26.74 -10.51
C PRO A 173 -31.21 -27.82 -10.77
N PRO A 174 -31.62 -29.11 -10.92
CA PRO A 174 -30.68 -30.22 -11.03
C PRO A 174 -29.77 -30.11 -12.27
N ASP A 175 -30.24 -29.48 -13.35
CA ASP A 175 -29.44 -29.29 -14.56
C ASP A 175 -28.30 -28.27 -14.36
N GLU A 176 -28.54 -27.19 -13.60
CA GLU A 176 -27.49 -26.23 -13.26
C GLU A 176 -26.50 -26.82 -12.26
N TRP A 177 -26.99 -27.62 -11.30
CA TRP A 177 -26.13 -28.33 -10.35
C TRP A 177 -25.18 -29.30 -11.04
N ARG A 178 -25.66 -30.08 -12.02
CA ARG A 178 -24.82 -30.99 -12.82
C ARG A 178 -23.70 -30.25 -13.55
N ARG A 179 -23.96 -29.06 -14.09
CA ARG A 179 -22.93 -28.24 -14.75
C ARG A 179 -21.84 -27.81 -13.76
N ILE A 180 -22.21 -27.47 -12.52
CA ILE A 180 -21.25 -27.13 -11.47
C ILE A 180 -20.43 -28.35 -11.07
N GLU A 181 -21.05 -29.52 -10.95
CA GLU A 181 -20.37 -30.77 -10.63
C GLU A 181 -19.37 -31.17 -11.72
N ASP A 182 -19.78 -31.10 -12.99
CA ASP A 182 -18.91 -31.33 -14.15
C ASP A 182 -17.72 -30.36 -14.18
N ALA A 183 -17.94 -29.07 -13.88
CA ALA A 183 -16.88 -28.07 -13.80
C ALA A 183 -15.92 -28.36 -12.63
N CYS A 184 -16.43 -28.76 -11.46
CA CYS A 184 -15.61 -29.18 -10.32
C CYS A 184 -14.71 -30.38 -10.67
N ASP A 185 -15.25 -31.37 -11.38
CA ASP A 185 -14.48 -32.56 -11.79
C ASP A 185 -13.42 -32.23 -12.85
N GLN A 186 -13.70 -31.27 -13.75
CA GLN A 186 -12.71 -30.77 -14.70
C GLN A 186 -11.56 -30.06 -13.99
N VAL A 187 -11.86 -29.20 -13.02
CA VAL A 187 -10.84 -28.50 -12.22
C VAL A 187 -9.95 -29.50 -11.47
N GLN A 188 -10.52 -30.56 -10.90
CA GLN A 188 -9.74 -31.59 -10.22
C GLN A 188 -8.77 -32.29 -11.18
N LYS A 189 -9.19 -32.61 -12.41
CA LYS A 189 -8.30 -33.19 -13.44
C LYS A 189 -7.18 -32.22 -13.82
N LEU A 190 -7.48 -30.92 -13.92
CA LEU A 190 -6.47 -29.88 -14.18
C LEU A 190 -5.48 -29.76 -13.02
N GLU A 191 -5.93 -29.89 -11.77
CA GLU A 191 -5.07 -29.90 -10.58
C GLU A 191 -4.09 -31.07 -10.59
N GLU A 192 -4.58 -32.28 -10.88
CA GLU A 192 -3.77 -33.49 -10.98
C GLU A 192 -2.71 -33.34 -12.09
N ALA A 193 -3.10 -32.83 -13.25
CA ALA A 193 -2.18 -32.53 -14.35
C ALA A 193 -1.13 -31.49 -13.96
N ARG A 194 -1.55 -30.39 -13.30
CA ARG A 194 -0.66 -29.34 -12.80
C ARG A 194 0.39 -29.90 -11.84
N ASN A 195 -0.05 -30.70 -10.86
CA ASN A 195 0.84 -31.28 -9.86
C ASN A 195 1.86 -32.24 -10.51
N ARG A 196 1.43 -33.01 -11.52
CA ARG A 196 2.33 -33.87 -12.31
C ARG A 196 3.38 -33.06 -13.08
N ILE A 197 2.96 -31.99 -13.76
CA ILE A 197 3.87 -31.08 -14.47
C ILE A 197 4.89 -30.45 -13.50
N LEU A 198 4.44 -29.93 -12.36
CA LEU A 198 5.34 -29.33 -11.37
C LEU A 198 6.31 -30.35 -10.76
N SER A 199 5.85 -31.58 -10.48
CA SER A 199 6.72 -32.67 -10.00
C SER A 199 7.81 -33.02 -11.03
N TYR A 200 7.45 -33.07 -12.31
CA TYR A 200 8.43 -33.29 -13.38
C TYR A 200 9.46 -32.16 -13.44
N VAL A 201 9.01 -30.90 -13.42
CA VAL A 201 9.90 -29.73 -13.43
C VAL A 201 10.81 -29.71 -12.18
N GLU A 202 10.29 -30.09 -11.01
CA GLU A 202 11.08 -30.19 -9.78
C GLU A 202 12.25 -31.17 -9.93
N SER A 203 12.01 -32.33 -10.54
CA SER A 203 13.04 -33.36 -10.75
C SER A 203 14.17 -32.89 -11.68
N ARG A 204 13.88 -31.99 -12.62
CA ARG A 204 14.82 -31.45 -13.61
C ARG A 204 15.20 -29.99 -13.33
N MET A 205 14.89 -29.47 -12.14
CA MET A 205 15.14 -28.06 -11.81
C MET A 205 16.64 -27.73 -11.74
N SER A 206 17.49 -28.70 -11.40
CA SER A 206 18.95 -28.55 -11.43
C SER A 206 19.50 -28.23 -12.83
N LEU A 207 18.84 -28.71 -13.90
CA LEU A 207 19.21 -28.42 -15.28
C LEU A 207 18.67 -27.06 -15.76
N LEU A 208 17.50 -26.67 -15.26
CA LEU A 208 16.83 -25.43 -15.63
C LEU A 208 17.43 -24.21 -14.92
N ALA A 209 17.57 -24.29 -13.59
CA ALA A 209 17.98 -23.19 -12.73
C ALA A 209 18.88 -23.71 -11.58
N PRO A 210 20.15 -24.08 -11.87
CA PRO A 210 21.07 -24.63 -10.89
C PRO A 210 21.40 -23.65 -9.76
N ASN A 211 21.58 -22.35 -10.06
CA ASN A 211 21.94 -21.37 -9.03
C ASN A 211 20.75 -21.03 -8.14
N LEU A 212 19.55 -20.88 -8.70
CA LEU A 212 18.33 -20.65 -7.92
C LEU A 212 18.02 -21.83 -6.99
N SER A 213 18.20 -23.06 -7.50
CA SER A 213 18.01 -24.29 -6.73
C SER A 213 19.01 -24.44 -5.60
N ALA A 214 20.28 -24.11 -5.83
CA ALA A 214 21.31 -24.15 -4.79
C ALA A 214 21.05 -23.13 -3.65
N LEU A 215 20.39 -22.01 -3.95
CA LEU A 215 20.10 -20.97 -2.95
C LEU A 215 18.85 -21.26 -2.10
N ILE A 216 17.77 -21.78 -2.69
CA ILE A 216 16.43 -21.83 -2.06
C ILE A 216 15.88 -23.26 -2.00
N GLY A 217 16.47 -24.19 -2.75
CA GLY A 217 15.96 -25.55 -2.92
C GLY A 217 15.06 -25.70 -4.14
N THR A 218 15.06 -26.91 -4.72
CA THR A 218 14.33 -27.24 -5.96
C THR A 218 12.82 -27.10 -5.82
N ARG A 219 12.25 -27.54 -4.69
CA ARG A 219 10.81 -27.43 -4.37
C ARG A 219 10.30 -25.99 -4.45
N ILE A 220 11.00 -25.10 -3.76
CA ILE A 220 10.60 -23.69 -3.64
C ILE A 220 10.88 -22.97 -4.95
N ALA A 221 12.01 -23.26 -5.61
CA ALA A 221 12.32 -22.74 -6.94
C ALA A 221 11.24 -23.10 -7.97
N THR A 222 10.75 -24.33 -7.96
CA THR A 222 9.68 -24.81 -8.87
C THR A 222 8.37 -24.08 -8.64
N ARG A 223 7.98 -23.89 -7.37
CA ARG A 223 6.77 -23.12 -7.04
C ARG A 223 6.89 -21.65 -7.45
N LEU A 224 8.06 -21.04 -7.26
CA LEU A 224 8.32 -19.65 -7.66
C LEU A 224 8.29 -19.48 -9.17
N LEU A 225 8.93 -20.38 -9.92
CA LEU A 225 8.91 -20.36 -11.38
C LEU A 225 7.52 -20.66 -11.93
N GLY A 226 6.77 -21.59 -11.32
CA GLY A 226 5.39 -21.88 -11.69
C GLY A 226 4.50 -20.65 -11.61
N VAL A 227 4.53 -19.93 -10.48
CA VAL A 227 3.73 -18.70 -10.30
C VAL A 227 4.24 -17.52 -11.12
N ALA A 228 5.55 -17.42 -11.34
CA ALA A 228 6.11 -16.35 -12.15
C ALA A 228 5.92 -16.56 -13.66
N GLY A 229 5.63 -17.79 -14.10
CA GLY A 229 5.50 -18.16 -15.50
C GLY A 229 6.82 -18.47 -16.20
N GLY A 230 7.70 -19.18 -15.50
CA GLY A 230 9.00 -19.62 -15.99
C GLY A 230 10.15 -18.67 -15.65
N LEU A 231 11.36 -19.11 -16.01
CA LEU A 231 12.60 -18.43 -15.61
C LEU A 231 12.70 -17.03 -16.21
N ALA A 232 12.33 -16.85 -17.49
CA ALA A 232 12.42 -15.56 -18.18
C ALA A 232 11.44 -14.51 -17.64
N ALA A 233 10.26 -14.93 -17.18
CA ALA A 233 9.32 -14.03 -16.54
C ALA A 233 9.77 -13.69 -15.11
N PHE A 234 10.29 -14.68 -14.36
CA PHE A 234 10.80 -14.48 -13.01
C PHE A 234 11.93 -13.43 -12.93
N THR A 235 12.84 -13.38 -13.90
CA THR A 235 13.95 -12.40 -13.90
C THR A 235 13.52 -10.94 -14.06
N LYS A 236 12.37 -10.72 -14.71
CA LYS A 236 11.73 -9.40 -14.88
C LYS A 236 11.07 -8.92 -13.59
N ILE A 237 10.69 -9.83 -12.69
CA ILE A 237 10.08 -9.49 -11.42
C ILE A 237 11.13 -8.81 -10.51
N PRO A 238 10.84 -7.63 -9.93
CA PRO A 238 11.75 -6.98 -9.01
C PRO A 238 11.84 -7.73 -7.68
N SER A 239 12.98 -7.67 -7.00
CA SER A 239 13.24 -8.40 -5.74
C SER A 239 12.27 -8.08 -4.60
N CYS A 240 11.63 -6.91 -4.63
CA CYS A 240 10.58 -6.51 -3.69
C CYS A 240 9.26 -7.26 -3.89
N ASN A 241 9.00 -7.81 -5.08
CA ASN A 241 7.79 -8.58 -5.36
C ASN A 241 8.04 -10.08 -5.22
N VAL A 242 9.30 -10.53 -5.39
CA VAL A 242 9.67 -11.96 -5.30
C VAL A 242 9.29 -12.58 -3.95
N HIS A 243 9.47 -11.86 -2.83
CA HIS A 243 9.10 -12.41 -1.52
C HIS A 243 7.59 -12.45 -1.24
N LEU A 244 6.79 -11.73 -2.03
CA LEU A 244 5.33 -11.73 -1.94
C LEU A 244 4.72 -12.86 -2.79
N LEU A 245 5.53 -13.54 -3.61
CA LEU A 245 5.04 -14.66 -4.43
C LEU A 245 4.60 -15.83 -3.55
N GLY A 246 3.39 -16.32 -3.83
CA GLY A 246 2.75 -17.38 -3.04
C GLY A 246 2.11 -16.89 -1.74
N ALA A 247 2.10 -15.59 -1.46
CA ALA A 247 1.33 -15.04 -0.36
C ALA A 247 -0.17 -15.13 -0.69
N SER A 248 -0.90 -16.04 -0.03
CA SER A 248 -2.35 -16.09 -0.14
C SER A 248 -2.97 -14.81 0.46
N GLN A 249 -4.00 -14.29 -0.22
CA GLN A 249 -4.81 -13.20 0.32
C GLN A 249 -5.58 -13.74 1.51
N LYS A 250 -5.24 -13.26 2.71
CA LYS A 250 -5.98 -13.57 3.92
C LYS A 250 -7.01 -12.48 4.15
N LEU A 251 -8.27 -12.87 4.26
CA LEU A 251 -9.30 -11.96 4.73
C LEU A 251 -9.06 -11.71 6.23
N SER A 252 -9.26 -10.47 6.68
CA SER A 252 -9.27 -10.15 8.11
C SER A 252 -10.58 -10.62 8.75
N THR A 253 -10.94 -11.88 8.55
CA THR A 253 -12.09 -12.53 9.19
C THR A 253 -11.72 -12.87 10.62
N GLY A 254 -12.20 -12.04 11.56
CA GLY A 254 -12.05 -12.23 13.00
C GLY A 254 -11.48 -11.02 13.74
N PHE A 255 -11.60 -11.03 15.07
CA PHE A 255 -11.16 -9.94 15.96
C PHE A 255 -9.63 -9.91 16.23
N SER A 256 -8.84 -10.69 15.52
CA SER A 256 -7.44 -10.90 15.85
C SER A 256 -6.50 -9.92 15.15
N THR A 257 -5.77 -9.13 15.93
CA THR A 257 -4.64 -8.29 15.44
C THR A 257 -3.39 -9.11 15.12
N ALA A 258 -3.26 -10.32 15.69
CA ALA A 258 -2.10 -11.20 15.51
C ALA A 258 -1.96 -11.77 14.08
N HIS A 259 -3.08 -11.92 13.35
CA HIS A 259 -3.04 -12.39 11.96
C HIS A 259 -2.35 -11.37 11.02
N GLY A 260 -2.29 -10.09 11.39
CA GLY A 260 -1.56 -9.05 10.66
C GLY A 260 -0.03 -9.15 10.75
N ASP A 261 0.50 -9.88 11.73
CA ASP A 261 1.95 -10.12 11.85
C ASP A 261 2.38 -11.33 11.03
N SER A 262 1.58 -12.41 11.02
CA SER A 262 1.82 -13.59 10.19
C SER A 262 1.71 -13.31 8.68
N THR A 263 0.89 -12.35 8.25
CA THR A 263 0.75 -11.96 6.83
C THR A 263 1.99 -11.29 6.25
N ARG A 264 2.86 -10.70 7.09
CA ARG A 264 4.11 -10.09 6.62
C ARG A 264 5.16 -11.12 6.19
N PHE A 265 5.03 -12.36 6.66
CA PHE A 265 5.96 -13.46 6.42
C PHE A 265 5.31 -14.58 5.59
N SER A 266 4.40 -14.21 4.70
CA SER A 266 3.66 -15.15 3.84
C SER A 266 4.30 -15.20 2.45
N GLY A 267 4.47 -16.40 1.90
CA GLY A 267 5.05 -16.63 0.58
C GLY A 267 5.89 -17.91 0.51
N PHE A 268 6.25 -18.36 -0.69
CA PHE A 268 7.03 -19.59 -0.84
C PHE A 268 8.44 -19.47 -0.25
N LEU A 269 9.03 -18.27 -0.31
CA LEU A 269 10.36 -18.02 0.27
C LEU A 269 10.38 -18.09 1.81
N ALA A 270 9.23 -17.93 2.47
CA ALA A 270 9.16 -18.08 3.93
C ALA A 270 9.38 -19.54 4.37
N GLN A 271 9.13 -20.51 3.48
CA GLN A 271 9.35 -21.94 3.70
C GLN A 271 10.81 -22.36 3.46
N CYS A 272 11.66 -21.45 2.97
CA CYS A 272 13.07 -21.73 2.74
C CYS A 272 13.78 -21.96 4.07
N ASP A 273 14.66 -22.96 4.14
CA ASP A 273 15.37 -23.35 5.35
C ASP A 273 16.08 -22.17 6.02
N LEU A 274 16.73 -21.31 5.23
CA LEU A 274 17.40 -20.10 5.72
C LEU A 274 16.46 -19.12 6.44
N VAL A 275 15.20 -19.03 6.00
CA VAL A 275 14.21 -18.11 6.59
C VAL A 275 13.45 -18.80 7.72
N ALA A 276 13.09 -20.08 7.55
CA ALA A 276 12.38 -20.88 8.53
C ALA A 276 13.17 -21.02 9.84
N GLN A 277 14.50 -21.15 9.75
CA GLN A 277 15.38 -21.25 10.92
C GLN A 277 15.64 -19.91 11.63
N THR A 278 15.33 -18.77 11.01
CA THR A 278 15.50 -17.46 11.64
C THR A 278 14.37 -17.14 12.62
N PRO A 279 14.64 -16.45 13.74
CA PRO A 279 13.60 -16.00 14.66
C PRO A 279 12.78 -14.86 14.04
N ASP A 280 11.52 -14.73 14.47
CA ASP A 280 10.50 -13.85 13.86
C ASP A 280 10.94 -12.38 13.74
N ASP A 281 11.73 -11.87 14.68
CA ASP A 281 12.24 -10.50 14.68
C ASP A 281 13.10 -10.18 13.45
N TYR A 282 13.87 -11.16 12.97
CA TYR A 282 14.78 -11.01 11.83
C TYR A 282 14.27 -11.67 10.54
N LYS A 283 13.17 -12.44 10.61
CA LYS A 283 12.60 -13.15 9.45
C LYS A 283 12.36 -12.26 8.24
N MET A 284 11.87 -11.02 8.43
CA MET A 284 11.56 -10.13 7.30
C MET A 284 12.84 -9.62 6.64
N GLN A 285 13.88 -9.38 7.43
CA GLN A 285 15.18 -8.98 6.92
C GLN A 285 15.83 -10.14 6.15
N ALA A 286 15.78 -11.36 6.69
CA ALA A 286 16.23 -12.58 6.03
C ALA A 286 15.48 -12.81 4.69
N LEU A 287 14.15 -12.72 4.71
CA LEU A 287 13.29 -12.88 3.54
C LEU A 287 13.65 -11.91 2.42
N ARG A 288 13.89 -10.63 2.74
CA ARG A 288 14.31 -9.59 1.78
C ARG A 288 15.72 -9.84 1.23
N MET A 289 16.64 -10.36 2.06
CA MET A 289 17.99 -10.72 1.60
C MET A 289 17.93 -11.90 0.63
N VAL A 290 17.19 -12.96 0.98
CA VAL A 290 16.99 -14.13 0.13
C VAL A 290 16.32 -13.74 -1.18
N SER A 291 15.27 -12.90 -1.15
CA SER A 291 14.56 -12.50 -2.38
C SER A 291 15.44 -11.67 -3.33
N ALA A 292 16.30 -10.80 -2.78
CA ALA A 292 17.29 -10.06 -3.56
C ALA A 292 18.30 -11.02 -4.23
N LYS A 293 18.84 -11.98 -3.47
CA LYS A 293 19.79 -12.95 -4.01
C LYS A 293 19.15 -13.95 -4.97
N ALA A 294 17.90 -14.35 -4.75
CA ALA A 294 17.09 -15.17 -5.65
C ALA A 294 16.94 -14.52 -7.03
N SER A 295 16.62 -13.22 -7.06
CA SER A 295 16.50 -12.48 -8.33
C SER A 295 17.82 -12.41 -9.10
N LEU A 296 18.96 -12.34 -8.41
CA LEU A 296 20.28 -12.36 -9.03
C LEU A 296 20.64 -13.76 -9.55
N ALA A 297 20.40 -14.80 -8.74
CA ALA A 297 20.62 -16.19 -9.12
C ALA A 297 19.83 -16.56 -10.39
N ALA A 298 18.54 -16.20 -10.43
CA ALA A 298 17.71 -16.47 -11.61
C ALA A 298 18.16 -15.71 -12.87
N ARG A 299 18.67 -14.48 -12.72
CA ARG A 299 19.22 -13.71 -13.86
C ARG A 299 20.50 -14.33 -14.39
N MET A 300 21.34 -14.89 -13.51
CA MET A 300 22.51 -15.65 -13.90
C MET A 300 22.14 -16.97 -14.60
N ASP A 301 21.13 -17.68 -14.09
CA ASP A 301 20.63 -18.91 -14.71
C ASP A 301 20.08 -18.67 -16.12
N LEU A 302 19.36 -17.56 -16.34
CA LEU A 302 18.87 -17.18 -17.66
C LEU A 302 20.02 -16.85 -18.64
N GLY A 303 21.09 -16.22 -18.15
CA GLY A 303 22.25 -15.82 -18.95
C GLY A 303 23.16 -16.97 -19.38
N ARG A 304 22.96 -18.19 -18.85
CA ARG A 304 23.68 -19.44 -19.23
C ARG A 304 25.16 -19.26 -19.54
N THR A 305 25.88 -18.48 -18.74
CA THR A 305 27.33 -18.28 -18.96
C THR A 305 28.06 -19.58 -18.66
N SER A 306 28.92 -20.06 -19.56
CA SER A 306 29.50 -21.42 -19.55
C SER A 306 30.26 -21.85 -18.27
N GLY A 307 30.51 -20.95 -17.32
CA GLY A 307 31.13 -21.26 -16.02
C GLY A 307 30.14 -21.50 -14.87
N THR A 308 28.84 -21.24 -15.01
CA THR A 308 27.87 -21.26 -13.90
C THR A 308 26.88 -22.43 -13.94
N GLN A 309 27.12 -23.42 -14.80
CA GLN A 309 26.22 -24.58 -14.98
C GLN A 309 26.17 -25.51 -13.76
N HIS A 310 27.18 -25.47 -12.89
CA HIS A 310 27.27 -26.32 -11.69
C HIS A 310 26.66 -25.71 -10.42
N GLY A 311 25.96 -24.57 -10.49
CA GLY A 311 25.27 -23.98 -9.33
C GLY A 311 26.21 -23.34 -8.29
N GLU A 312 27.52 -23.22 -8.58
CA GLU A 312 28.52 -22.69 -7.64
C GLU A 312 28.20 -21.25 -7.21
N TYR A 313 27.70 -20.42 -8.13
CA TYR A 313 27.31 -19.05 -7.81
C TYR A 313 26.14 -19.02 -6.81
N GLY A 314 25.15 -19.91 -6.97
CA GLY A 314 24.06 -20.08 -6.00
C GLY A 314 24.55 -20.49 -4.60
N ALA A 315 25.51 -21.42 -4.53
CA ALA A 315 26.12 -21.84 -3.26
C ALA A 315 26.88 -20.68 -2.57
N ARG A 316 27.65 -19.89 -3.32
CA ARG A 316 28.31 -18.69 -2.78
C ARG A 316 27.30 -17.68 -2.23
N LEU A 317 26.19 -17.46 -2.96
CA LEU A 317 25.11 -16.59 -2.49
C LEU A 317 24.44 -17.12 -1.22
N TYR A 318 24.25 -18.44 -1.11
CA TYR A 318 23.72 -19.09 0.08
C TYR A 318 24.61 -18.80 1.29
N GLU A 319 25.92 -19.04 1.17
CA GLU A 319 26.89 -18.74 2.23
C GLU A 319 26.89 -17.25 2.62
N GLU A 320 26.84 -16.34 1.65
CA GLU A 320 26.77 -14.90 1.93
C GLU A 320 25.53 -14.53 2.75
N VAL A 321 24.38 -15.13 2.45
CA VAL A 321 23.14 -14.88 3.17
C VAL A 321 23.21 -15.50 4.56
N ALA A 322 23.68 -16.74 4.68
CA ALA A 322 23.86 -17.43 5.95
C ALA A 322 24.75 -16.63 6.91
N ARG A 323 25.93 -16.16 6.45
CA ARG A 323 26.86 -15.33 7.25
C ARG A 323 26.22 -14.01 7.69
N LYS A 324 25.38 -13.39 6.84
CA LYS A 324 24.67 -12.15 7.20
C LYS A 324 23.60 -12.40 8.25
N ILE A 325 22.85 -13.50 8.14
CA ILE A 325 21.84 -13.89 9.11
C ILE A 325 22.50 -14.18 10.46
N GLU A 326 23.60 -14.94 10.47
CA GLU A 326 24.38 -15.22 11.68
C GLU A 326 24.86 -13.92 12.35
N LYS A 327 25.38 -12.98 11.58
CA LYS A 327 25.77 -11.66 12.09
C LYS A 327 24.61 -10.83 12.64
N LEU A 328 23.39 -11.02 12.15
CA LEU A 328 22.20 -10.35 12.70
C LEU A 328 21.75 -10.96 14.02
N LEU A 329 22.00 -12.25 14.21
CA LEU A 329 21.70 -12.97 15.44
C LEU A 329 22.73 -12.66 16.54
N GLU A 330 23.92 -12.19 16.18
CA GLU A 330 24.93 -11.77 17.14
C GLU A 330 24.44 -10.56 17.97
N PRO A 331 24.36 -10.68 19.31
CA PRO A 331 23.93 -9.56 20.14
C PRO A 331 24.94 -8.41 20.04
N PRO A 332 24.49 -7.15 20.09
CA PRO A 332 25.41 -6.02 20.08
C PRO A 332 26.34 -6.10 21.29
N PRO A 333 27.62 -5.71 21.14
CA PRO A 333 28.55 -5.71 22.26
C PRO A 333 28.02 -4.83 23.38
N GLN A 334 28.23 -5.28 24.63
CA GLN A 334 27.74 -4.57 25.80
C GLN A 334 28.30 -3.15 25.82
N LYS A 335 27.42 -2.16 25.93
CA LYS A 335 27.82 -0.75 26.04
C LYS A 335 28.50 -0.56 27.40
N LEU A 336 29.78 -0.20 27.39
CA LEU A 336 30.48 0.22 28.60
C LEU A 336 29.78 1.47 29.17
N ILE A 337 29.64 1.51 30.50
CA ILE A 337 29.09 2.67 31.19
C ILE A 337 30.04 3.84 30.93
N LYS A 338 29.57 4.81 30.12
CA LYS A 338 30.34 6.02 29.87
C LYS A 338 30.42 6.81 31.17
N ALA A 339 31.63 6.98 31.70
CA ALA A 339 31.86 7.81 32.88
C ALA A 339 31.24 9.20 32.66
N LEU A 340 30.54 9.70 33.68
CA LEU A 340 30.00 11.05 33.67
C LEU A 340 31.16 12.04 33.43
N PRO A 341 30.91 13.13 32.68
CA PRO A 341 31.88 14.21 32.60
C PRO A 341 32.23 14.69 34.01
N VAL A 342 33.52 14.88 34.29
CA VAL A 342 33.98 15.39 35.59
C VAL A 342 33.20 16.67 35.91
N PRO A 343 32.54 16.76 37.08
CA PRO A 343 31.85 17.98 37.50
C PRO A 343 32.86 19.14 37.54
N ASN A 344 32.78 20.04 36.58
CA ASN A 344 33.58 21.26 36.56
C ASN A 344 32.71 22.39 37.09
N GLU A 345 32.86 22.68 38.39
CA GLU A 345 32.26 23.85 39.02
C GLU A 345 32.87 25.11 38.41
N GLY A 346 32.21 25.67 37.39
CA GLY A 346 32.61 26.96 36.81
C GLY A 346 32.99 26.97 35.33
N GLY A 347 32.53 26.00 34.54
CA GLY A 347 32.63 26.10 33.08
C GLY A 347 32.13 27.47 32.59
N ARG A 348 32.99 28.23 31.89
CA ARG A 348 32.72 29.61 31.42
C ARG A 348 31.29 29.69 30.85
N LYS A 349 30.38 30.34 31.59
CA LYS A 349 28.98 30.54 31.17
C LYS A 349 28.99 31.15 29.77
N GLN A 350 28.54 30.40 28.77
CA GLN A 350 28.48 30.86 27.39
C GLN A 350 27.45 32.00 27.31
N ARG A 351 27.91 33.23 27.47
CA ARG A 351 27.12 34.47 27.38
C ARG A 351 26.84 34.79 25.91
N ARG A 352 26.06 33.93 25.25
CA ARG A 352 25.61 34.14 23.86
C ARG A 352 24.30 34.93 23.87
N GLY A 353 24.30 36.12 23.26
CA GLY A 353 23.15 37.04 23.21
C GLY A 353 22.28 36.96 21.95
N GLY A 354 22.58 36.05 21.01
CA GLY A 354 21.91 35.99 19.71
C GLY A 354 20.44 35.55 19.77
N ARG A 355 19.68 35.83 18.69
CA ARG A 355 18.24 35.49 18.56
C ARG A 355 17.94 34.01 18.82
N ARG A 356 18.78 33.10 18.31
CA ARG A 356 18.66 31.65 18.54
C ARG A 356 18.88 31.28 20.01
N ALA A 357 19.87 31.89 20.66
CA ALA A 357 20.16 31.65 22.07
C ALA A 357 19.06 32.21 22.98
N ARG A 358 18.50 33.38 22.64
CA ARG A 358 17.34 33.97 23.33
C ARG A 358 16.12 33.06 23.24
N LYS A 359 15.80 32.57 22.03
CA LYS A 359 14.69 31.61 21.82
C LYS A 359 14.92 30.29 22.56
N PHE A 360 16.13 29.75 22.57
CA PHE A 360 16.44 28.53 23.33
C PHE A 360 16.28 28.74 24.85
N ARG A 361 16.76 29.88 25.38
CA ARG A 361 16.56 30.26 26.79
C ARG A 361 15.11 30.52 27.14
N GLU A 362 14.33 31.05 26.20
CA GLU A 362 12.90 31.25 26.36
C GLU A 362 12.18 29.90 26.46
N MET A 363 12.48 28.94 25.57
CA MET A 363 11.90 27.59 25.59
C MET A 363 12.16 26.80 26.88
N HIS A 364 13.35 26.97 27.48
CA HIS A 364 13.77 26.22 28.69
C HIS A 364 13.69 27.03 29.99
N GLY A 365 13.48 28.34 29.90
CA GLY A 365 13.45 29.24 31.06
C GLY A 365 12.05 29.38 31.63
N LEU A 366 11.97 29.78 32.91
CA LEU A 366 10.71 30.14 33.54
C LEU A 366 10.10 31.34 32.82
N THR A 367 8.83 31.23 32.46
CA THR A 367 8.06 32.32 31.85
C THR A 367 7.90 33.47 32.85
N GLU A 368 7.59 34.67 32.37
CA GLU A 368 7.38 35.81 33.25
C GLU A 368 6.16 35.61 34.17
N LEU A 369 5.11 34.95 33.69
CA LEU A 369 3.97 34.54 34.52
C LEU A 369 4.38 33.58 35.62
N HIS A 370 5.20 32.58 35.32
CA HIS A 370 5.67 31.63 36.34
C HIS A 370 6.64 32.32 37.34
N LYS A 371 7.41 33.32 36.90
CA LYS A 371 8.20 34.16 37.82
C LYS A 371 7.34 35.05 38.71
N MET A 372 6.16 35.48 38.25
CA MET A 372 5.20 36.23 39.07
C MET A 372 4.43 35.30 40.01
N GLN A 373 4.15 34.07 39.60
CA GLN A 373 3.57 33.05 40.46
C GLN A 373 4.51 32.69 41.61
N ASN A 374 5.82 32.57 41.34
CA ASN A 374 6.82 32.31 42.37
C ASN A 374 7.11 33.52 43.29
N ARG A 375 6.44 34.66 43.09
CA ARG A 375 6.52 35.82 44.00
C ARG A 375 5.28 35.81 44.87
N VAL A 376 5.50 35.90 46.17
CA VAL A 376 4.44 35.91 47.18
C VAL A 376 4.38 37.29 47.82
N GLU A 377 3.18 37.84 48.01
CA GLU A 377 3.00 39.09 48.74
C GLU A 377 3.08 38.83 50.24
N PHE A 378 4.01 39.50 50.93
CA PHE A 378 4.15 39.32 52.37
C PHE A 378 2.96 39.92 53.12
N GLY A 379 2.32 39.13 53.99
CA GLY A 379 1.25 39.59 54.87
C GLY A 379 -0.15 39.59 54.24
N LYS A 380 -0.34 39.00 53.06
CA LYS A 380 -1.66 38.76 52.46
C LYS A 380 -1.83 37.28 52.12
N GLU A 381 -3.06 36.78 52.24
CA GLU A 381 -3.41 35.42 51.80
C GLU A 381 -3.30 35.32 50.27
N GLU A 382 -2.78 34.20 49.77
CA GLU A 382 -2.62 33.98 48.34
C GLU A 382 -3.95 33.59 47.69
N GLU A 383 -4.16 34.02 46.44
CA GLU A 383 -5.23 33.45 45.62
C GLU A 383 -4.83 32.04 45.20
N GLU A 384 -5.58 31.03 45.61
CA GLU A 384 -5.34 29.63 45.25
C GLU A 384 -6.24 29.20 44.10
N ALA A 385 -5.68 28.43 43.17
CA ALA A 385 -6.45 27.70 42.16
C ALA A 385 -6.41 26.21 42.49
N GLY A 386 -7.59 25.61 42.69
CA GLY A 386 -7.72 24.17 42.87
C GLY A 386 -7.78 23.45 41.52
N ALA A 387 -6.96 22.42 41.35
CA ALA A 387 -7.07 21.48 40.23
C ALA A 387 -6.62 20.09 40.69
N PHE A 388 -7.43 19.07 40.38
CA PHE A 388 -7.14 17.67 40.73
C PHE A 388 -6.80 17.45 42.23
N ASP A 389 -7.63 17.98 43.14
CA ASP A 389 -7.50 17.81 44.59
C ASP A 389 -6.26 18.44 45.25
N GLU A 390 -5.44 19.15 44.46
CA GLU A 390 -4.32 19.96 44.94
C GLU A 390 -4.64 21.45 44.78
N THR A 391 -4.23 22.26 45.77
CA THR A 391 -4.30 23.72 45.70
C THR A 391 -2.96 24.29 45.23
N MET A 392 -3.00 25.12 44.19
CA MET A 392 -1.83 25.83 43.68
C MET A 392 -1.96 27.32 43.96
N GLY A 393 -1.01 27.88 44.72
CA GLY A 393 -0.90 29.33 44.92
C GLY A 393 -0.59 30.06 43.62
N LEU A 394 -1.31 31.13 43.33
CA LEU A 394 -1.11 31.99 42.17
C LEU A 394 -0.10 33.11 42.42
N GLY A 395 0.35 33.28 43.67
CA GLY A 395 1.27 34.34 44.08
C GLY A 395 0.82 35.72 43.60
N MET A 396 1.73 36.45 42.94
CA MET A 396 1.45 37.81 42.44
C MET A 396 0.74 37.87 41.08
N VAL A 397 0.34 36.75 40.47
CA VAL A 397 -0.32 36.73 39.14
C VAL A 397 -1.70 37.41 39.16
N GLY A 398 -2.42 37.36 40.29
CA GLY A 398 -3.76 37.96 40.49
C GLY A 398 -3.76 39.39 41.07
N SER A 399 -2.64 39.85 41.63
CA SER A 399 -2.53 41.07 42.47
C SER A 399 -3.00 42.39 41.82
N LYS A 400 -3.14 42.46 40.49
CA LYS A 400 -3.43 43.71 39.75
C LYS A 400 -4.81 43.81 39.07
N ALA A 401 -5.71 42.83 39.13
CA ALA A 401 -7.07 43.01 38.57
C ALA A 401 -8.12 41.99 39.04
N SER A 402 -9.23 42.54 39.57
CA SER A 402 -10.58 41.97 39.72
C SER A 402 -10.83 40.62 39.01
N GLY A 403 -10.69 39.52 39.75
CA GLY A 403 -11.33 38.19 39.55
C GLY A 403 -11.16 37.45 38.21
N LYS A 404 -10.55 38.07 37.20
CA LYS A 404 -10.33 37.50 35.86
C LYS A 404 -8.92 37.84 35.43
N VAL A 405 -8.02 36.87 35.58
CA VAL A 405 -6.65 36.94 35.04
C VAL A 405 -6.72 36.90 33.51
N ARG A 406 -6.91 38.06 32.89
CA ARG A 406 -6.72 38.21 31.43
C ARG A 406 -5.22 38.39 31.20
N ALA A 407 -4.47 37.29 31.28
CA ALA A 407 -3.03 37.32 31.06
C ALA A 407 -2.73 37.86 29.64
N VAL A 408 -2.20 39.08 29.59
CA VAL A 408 -1.68 39.69 28.35
C VAL A 408 -0.30 39.09 28.09
N ALA A 409 -0.24 37.92 27.45
CA ALA A 409 0.97 37.46 26.78
C ALA A 409 0.67 36.32 25.82
N ALA A 410 1.07 36.48 24.57
CA ALA A 410 1.20 35.40 23.62
C ALA A 410 1.98 34.24 24.27
N SER A 411 1.37 33.07 24.42
CA SER A 411 2.04 31.87 24.91
C SER A 411 3.23 31.54 24.00
N THR A 412 4.44 31.94 24.42
CA THR A 412 5.67 31.73 23.65
C THR A 412 6.22 30.32 23.83
N ASN A 413 5.90 29.67 24.95
CA ASN A 413 6.29 28.31 25.31
C ASN A 413 5.14 27.31 25.15
N LYS A 414 4.54 27.23 23.95
CA LYS A 414 3.64 26.13 23.62
C LYS A 414 4.46 24.84 23.48
N GLY A 415 4.00 23.76 24.11
CA GLY A 415 4.58 22.42 23.92
C GLY A 415 4.64 22.09 22.43
N ARG A 416 5.83 21.80 21.92
CA ARG A 416 6.03 21.44 20.51
C ARG A 416 6.22 19.94 20.41
N ILE A 417 5.57 19.32 19.43
CA ILE A 417 5.82 17.92 19.09
C ILE A 417 7.27 17.72 18.62
N SER A 418 7.86 16.58 18.98
CA SER A 418 9.18 16.19 18.50
C SER A 418 9.19 16.07 16.97
N LYS A 419 10.36 16.21 16.35
CA LYS A 419 10.50 16.04 14.90
C LYS A 419 10.00 14.66 14.45
N ALA A 420 10.34 13.61 15.20
CA ALA A 420 9.89 12.25 14.95
C ALA A 420 8.36 12.11 15.00
N ASN A 421 7.70 12.69 16.02
CA ASN A 421 6.24 12.65 16.12
C ASN A 421 5.57 13.50 15.04
N LYS A 422 6.17 14.63 14.68
CA LYS A 422 5.69 15.45 13.56
C LYS A 422 5.74 14.70 12.25
N GLU A 423 6.82 13.97 11.98
CA GLU A 423 6.96 13.15 10.78
C GLU A 423 6.01 11.95 10.81
N ARG A 424 5.82 11.31 11.97
CA ARG A 424 4.84 10.23 12.15
C ARG A 424 3.41 10.74 11.87
N LEU A 425 3.01 11.85 12.47
CA LEU A 425 1.69 12.45 12.26
C LEU A 425 1.52 12.91 10.81
N ALA A 426 2.56 13.47 10.19
CA ALA A 426 2.51 13.83 8.77
C ALA A 426 2.36 12.60 7.85
N ARG A 427 2.95 11.45 8.21
CA ARG A 427 2.77 10.19 7.48
C ARG A 427 1.37 9.61 7.66
N LEU A 428 0.82 9.66 8.88
CA LEU A 428 -0.54 9.19 9.18
C LEU A 428 -1.62 10.06 8.53
N ASN A 429 -1.39 11.38 8.50
CA ASN A 429 -2.34 12.35 7.94
C ASN A 429 -2.12 12.59 6.45
N ARG A 430 -1.11 11.98 5.82
CA ARG A 430 -0.97 12.03 4.37
C ARG A 430 -2.12 11.22 3.80
N PRO A 431 -3.00 11.79 2.95
CA PRO A 431 -4.03 11.00 2.29
C PRO A 431 -3.31 9.90 1.52
N THR A 432 -3.50 8.67 1.94
CA THR A 432 -2.94 7.49 1.28
C THR A 432 -3.64 7.40 -0.06
N LEU A 433 -2.95 7.82 -1.13
CA LEU A 433 -3.41 7.76 -2.52
C LEU A 433 -3.59 6.32 -3.05
N ALA A 434 -3.58 5.32 -2.17
CA ALA A 434 -3.61 3.91 -2.50
C ALA A 434 -4.09 3.08 -1.30
N LEU A 435 -5.37 3.16 -0.94
CA LEU A 435 -6.14 2.03 -0.37
C LEU A 435 -7.63 2.37 -0.21
N GLN A 436 -8.30 2.87 -1.26
CA GLN A 436 -9.76 2.94 -1.26
C GLN A 436 -10.34 2.53 -2.61
N SER A 437 -9.80 1.45 -3.17
CA SER A 437 -10.36 0.76 -4.33
C SER A 437 -10.26 -0.74 -4.07
N THR A 438 -11.21 -1.29 -3.30
CA THR A 438 -11.54 -2.74 -3.22
C THR A 438 -12.65 -3.00 -2.19
N ALA A 439 -13.72 -2.20 -2.23
CA ALA A 439 -14.98 -2.58 -1.60
C ALA A 439 -16.13 -2.19 -2.56
N PRO A 440 -16.77 -3.16 -3.24
CA PRO A 440 -18.03 -2.91 -3.92
C PRO A 440 -19.13 -2.93 -2.86
N GLY A 441 -19.80 -1.80 -2.65
CA GLY A 441 -20.99 -1.72 -1.80
C GLY A 441 -20.83 -0.93 -0.51
N SER A 442 -20.78 0.41 -0.63
CA SER A 442 -21.43 1.31 0.34
C SER A 442 -21.49 2.70 -0.27
N SER A 443 -22.59 2.98 -0.95
CA SER A 443 -22.98 4.32 -1.36
C SER A 443 -23.27 5.19 -0.13
N THR A 444 -22.57 6.31 -0.03
CA THR A 444 -22.89 7.61 0.62
C THR A 444 -21.72 8.15 1.45
N THR A 445 -20.67 8.60 0.76
CA THR A 445 -19.67 9.51 1.34
C THR A 445 -19.38 10.65 0.37
N ALA A 446 -19.54 11.87 0.88
CA ALA A 446 -19.58 13.16 0.20
C ALA A 446 -18.57 13.37 -0.95
N GLY A 447 -19.05 13.98 -2.04
CA GLY A 447 -18.30 14.32 -3.26
C GLY A 447 -17.19 15.37 -3.14
N THR A 448 -16.52 15.46 -1.98
CA THR A 448 -15.30 16.27 -1.79
C THR A 448 -14.08 15.44 -1.36
N ALA A 449 -14.23 14.13 -1.15
CA ALA A 449 -13.10 13.22 -0.93
C ALA A 449 -12.69 12.57 -2.26
N SER A 450 -11.59 13.04 -2.83
CA SER A 450 -11.19 12.78 -4.21
C SER A 450 -10.62 11.37 -4.46
N SER A 451 -11.16 10.73 -5.51
CA SER A 451 -10.41 9.89 -6.44
C SER A 451 -10.83 10.29 -7.86
N LEU A 452 -9.90 10.84 -8.63
CA LEU A 452 -10.02 11.22 -10.05
C LEU A 452 -10.95 12.41 -10.39
N SER A 453 -10.36 13.57 -10.69
CA SER A 453 -10.98 14.62 -11.50
C SER A 453 -10.05 14.99 -12.65
N PHE A 454 -10.44 14.62 -13.88
CA PHE A 454 -9.79 15.02 -15.12
C PHE A 454 -10.47 16.31 -15.60
N THR A 455 -9.77 17.44 -15.62
CA THR A 455 -10.24 18.66 -16.28
C THR A 455 -9.33 18.96 -17.45
N PRO A 456 -9.86 19.29 -18.64
CA PRO A 456 -9.03 19.63 -19.78
C PRO A 456 -8.48 21.05 -19.59
N VAL A 457 -7.17 21.18 -19.79
CA VAL A 457 -6.40 22.43 -19.92
C VAL A 457 -5.89 23.04 -18.60
N GLN A 458 -4.56 22.90 -18.44
CA GLN A 458 -3.61 23.63 -17.59
C GLN A 458 -3.47 23.25 -16.09
N GLY A 459 -2.48 22.38 -15.84
CA GLY A 459 -1.53 22.55 -14.73
C GLY A 459 -1.92 21.94 -13.38
N ILE A 460 -1.26 20.84 -13.01
CA ILE A 460 -1.35 20.23 -11.68
C ILE A 460 -0.50 21.06 -10.71
N GLU A 461 -1.13 21.86 -9.85
CA GLU A 461 -0.56 22.24 -8.55
C GLU A 461 -1.48 21.75 -7.43
N LEU A 462 -0.95 20.87 -6.58
CA LEU A 462 -1.56 20.50 -5.32
C LEU A 462 -1.43 21.69 -4.36
N ILE A 463 -2.44 22.57 -4.34
CA ILE A 463 -2.51 23.65 -3.34
C ILE A 463 -2.99 23.04 -2.03
N ASP A 464 -2.07 22.99 -1.07
CA ASP A 464 -2.31 22.59 0.30
C ASP A 464 -3.22 23.66 0.97
N PRO A 465 -4.50 23.39 1.26
CA PRO A 465 -5.47 24.42 1.73
C PRO A 465 -5.08 25.01 3.10
N SER A 466 -4.21 24.31 3.83
CA SER A 466 -3.60 24.78 5.07
C SER A 466 -2.61 25.93 4.86
N ARG A 467 -2.03 26.04 3.67
CA ARG A 467 -1.09 27.09 3.27
C ARG A 467 -1.83 28.38 2.94
N GLN A 468 -2.98 28.27 2.28
CA GLN A 468 -3.86 29.40 1.95
C GLN A 468 -4.35 30.08 3.24
N LYS A 469 -4.83 29.30 4.22
CA LYS A 469 -5.23 29.84 5.54
C LYS A 469 -4.10 30.61 6.24
N LYS A 470 -2.85 30.16 6.11
CA LYS A 470 -1.69 30.88 6.69
C LYS A 470 -1.35 32.15 5.93
N VAL A 471 -1.53 32.17 4.62
CA VAL A 471 -1.35 33.37 3.79
C VAL A 471 -2.46 34.38 4.08
N ASP A 472 -3.70 33.93 4.26
CA ASP A 472 -4.83 34.78 4.62
C ASP A 472 -4.71 35.33 6.05
N GLU A 473 -4.22 34.53 7.00
CA GLU A 473 -3.85 35.01 8.35
C GLU A 473 -2.69 36.02 8.30
N ALA A 474 -1.70 35.81 7.43
CA ALA A 474 -0.59 36.75 7.27
C ALA A 474 -1.03 38.07 6.61
N ASN A 475 -1.90 37.99 5.60
CA ASN A 475 -2.47 39.14 4.91
C ASN A 475 -3.40 39.93 5.84
N SER A 476 -4.30 39.25 6.56
CA SER A 476 -5.17 39.92 7.54
C SER A 476 -4.39 40.59 8.67
N LYS A 477 -3.22 40.04 9.05
CA LYS A 477 -2.30 40.69 9.99
C LYS A 477 -1.63 41.93 9.37
N TRP A 478 -1.20 41.84 8.11
CA TRP A 478 -0.59 42.94 7.36
C TRP A 478 -1.55 44.12 7.18
N PHE A 479 -2.82 43.87 6.88
CA PHE A 479 -3.84 44.92 6.68
C PHE A 479 -4.47 45.45 7.98
N ARG A 480 -4.27 44.77 9.13
CA ARG A 480 -4.73 45.26 10.44
C ARG A 480 -3.79 46.27 11.09
N GLU A 481 -2.51 46.30 10.72
CA GLU A 481 -1.49 47.20 11.30
C GLU A 481 -1.35 48.54 10.53
N GLY A 482 -2.40 48.98 9.82
CA GLY A 482 -2.38 50.15 8.94
C GLY A 482 -1.83 51.44 9.57
N GLN A 483 -0.61 51.83 9.19
CA GLN A 483 -0.15 53.22 9.14
C GLN A 483 -0.29 53.73 7.69
N PHE A 484 -1.43 54.31 7.35
CA PHE A 484 -1.56 55.18 6.17
C PHE A 484 -1.52 56.63 6.65
N SER A 485 -0.48 57.37 6.25
CA SER A 485 -0.31 58.78 6.55
C SER A 485 -1.28 59.63 5.72
N LEU A 486 -2.30 60.20 6.38
CA LEU A 486 -2.95 61.44 5.92
C LEU A 486 -1.96 62.61 6.12
N VAL A 487 -1.70 63.40 5.09
CA VAL A 487 -0.97 64.67 5.20
C VAL A 487 -1.99 65.82 5.15
N PRO A 488 -2.01 66.75 6.13
CA PRO A 488 -2.90 67.91 6.12
C PRO A 488 -2.23 69.14 5.47
N HIS A 489 -3.06 69.99 4.85
CA HIS A 489 -2.69 71.29 4.30
C HIS A 489 -2.27 72.31 5.40
N THR A 490 -1.29 73.19 5.11
CA THR A 490 -1.38 74.68 5.21
C THR A 490 -0.03 75.38 5.00
N SER A 491 -0.10 76.68 4.74
CA SER A 491 0.74 77.61 3.96
C SER A 491 1.73 78.50 4.73
N SER A 492 2.61 79.16 3.94
CA SER A 492 3.30 80.49 4.10
C SER A 492 4.79 80.46 4.53
N ALA A 493 5.75 80.55 3.60
CA ALA A 493 6.41 81.75 3.01
C ALA A 493 7.89 81.89 3.51
N PRO A 494 8.79 82.71 2.91
CA PRO A 494 9.77 82.23 1.92
C PRO A 494 11.24 82.68 2.16
N LEU A 495 12.23 82.07 1.46
CA LEU A 495 13.36 82.79 0.81
C LEU A 495 14.25 81.86 -0.05
N GLY A 496 14.58 82.32 -1.27
CA GLY A 496 15.74 82.08 -2.17
C GLY A 496 16.37 80.67 -2.32
N THR A 497 16.85 80.19 -3.46
CA THR A 497 17.30 80.81 -4.72
C THR A 497 17.56 79.69 -5.75
N GLN A 498 17.12 79.93 -6.99
CA GLN A 498 17.56 79.39 -8.29
C GLN A 498 17.58 77.87 -8.62
N ARG A 499 16.89 77.66 -9.75
CA ARG A 499 16.52 76.47 -10.51
C ARG A 499 17.65 76.00 -11.43
N THR A 500 17.95 74.70 -11.45
CA THR A 500 18.28 73.97 -12.69
C THR A 500 17.69 72.56 -12.62
N GLN A 501 17.18 72.10 -13.77
CA GLN A 501 16.38 70.90 -13.95
C GLN A 501 17.28 69.67 -14.10
N HIS A 502 16.93 68.55 -13.46
CA HIS A 502 17.44 67.25 -13.89
C HIS A 502 16.43 66.14 -13.62
N THR A 503 16.09 65.40 -14.67
CA THR A 503 15.31 64.17 -14.69
C THR A 503 16.06 63.05 -13.96
N PRO A 504 15.40 62.21 -13.13
CA PRO A 504 16.03 61.01 -12.57
C PRO A 504 15.87 59.83 -13.54
N LYS A 505 17.00 59.28 -13.96
CA LYS A 505 17.15 58.03 -14.71
C LYS A 505 16.81 56.83 -13.82
N ASP A 506 16.27 55.81 -14.48
CA ASP A 506 15.99 54.47 -13.98
C ASP A 506 17.17 53.84 -13.21
N MET A 507 16.89 53.31 -12.02
CA MET A 507 17.78 52.38 -11.32
C MET A 507 17.42 50.93 -11.67
N PRO A 508 18.37 50.07 -12.06
CA PRO A 508 18.10 48.66 -12.29
C PRO A 508 17.99 47.86 -10.97
N PRO A 509 17.25 46.73 -10.96
CA PRO A 509 17.03 45.92 -9.77
C PRO A 509 18.29 45.11 -9.35
N PRO A 510 18.36 44.70 -8.07
CA PRO A 510 19.55 44.05 -7.50
C PRO A 510 19.73 42.60 -7.97
N SER A 511 20.99 42.16 -8.09
CA SER A 511 21.39 40.83 -8.57
C SER A 511 21.21 39.70 -7.53
N LEU A 512 20.96 38.49 -8.05
CA LEU A 512 20.77 37.25 -7.30
C LEU A 512 22.11 36.62 -6.83
N PRO A 513 22.11 35.82 -5.74
CA PRO A 513 23.33 35.26 -5.16
C PRO A 513 23.91 34.08 -5.97
N SER A 514 25.25 34.04 -6.05
CA SER A 514 26.03 33.05 -6.81
C SER A 514 25.87 31.61 -6.31
N THR A 515 25.65 30.69 -7.25
CA THR A 515 25.80 29.25 -7.05
C THR A 515 27.28 28.89 -6.88
N ARG A 516 27.65 28.30 -5.73
CA ARG A 516 28.94 27.62 -5.59
C ARG A 516 28.81 26.21 -6.17
N SER A 517 29.57 25.95 -7.23
CA SER A 517 29.91 24.62 -7.71
C SER A 517 30.72 23.87 -6.65
N PHE A 518 30.35 22.62 -6.42
CA PHE A 518 31.20 21.63 -5.74
C PHE A 518 32.22 21.10 -6.76
N GLN A 519 33.50 21.22 -6.42
CA GLN A 519 34.52 20.23 -6.78
C GLN A 519 34.94 19.54 -5.50
#